data_AF-A0A8T4XF90-F1
#
_entry.id   AF-A0A8T4XF90-F1
#
_cell.length_a   1.000
_cell.length_b   1.000
_cell.length_c   1.000
_cell.angle_alpha   90.00
_cell.angle_beta   90.00
_cell.angle_gamma   90.00
#
_symmetry.space_group_name_H-M   'P 1'
#
loop_
_entity.id
_entity.type
_entity.pdbx_description
1 polymer ?
#
loop_
_entity_poly.entity_id
_entity_poly.type
_entity_poly.pdbx_seq_one_letter_code
_entity_poly.pdbx_strand_id
1 'polypeptide(L)'
;MKVSPNAMAVFPRPTSGLVKEISASGAIMYNMAAMGLPFCFIYITWTMILFPGAYLPITAFYAVLLGIVPAFVYYLMSVSMPRSGGDYVWVSRIIHPSIGFMINLALTFSLLVAIGVEPSWTMQWGIAPIASSFALLSGDSSLYSLAEFLASPTVIQIVGVIYFILIAILITRGTKTIMRTYWILFAISMLGMLTYVTTLATANHQAFLERFNRFSGISHEEVLKLAQELGYPSSYDWGITTFAIIYTFLNLAGFWFTAYIGGEIKEVSKSQLIAIPGSLIALSLGIFVVYYVTFAIYDGIFLGSLAYLAVVGHEAYKLPMEMPFPHFLIPFLTDNPVAIVLVNLGFAVAPLLAGMTYIFLVVRNIFAWAFDRVIPSAFSKIHPETRSPYVASIAIIILALIFQALWLYTKVFEYILYITTIIFMVVWFASLAAILFPYRRKDIFEASPEIVKKRIGGIPLITILGIISLIITSFIVYATLTPTFGGVLEPTNLFYNMLIFPIGLVIYFVASLYRRKTGLPLELSFKEVPPY
;
A
#
# COMPACT_ATOMS: atom_id res chain seq x y z
N MET A 1 23.78 2.48 -27.05
CA MET A 1 23.98 3.94 -26.95
C MET A 1 25.39 4.19 -26.43
N LYS A 2 26.24 4.91 -27.19
CA LYS A 2 27.55 5.37 -26.71
C LYS A 2 27.30 6.37 -25.58
N VAL A 3 27.88 6.11 -24.40
CA VAL A 3 27.79 7.02 -23.24
C VAL A 3 28.49 8.32 -23.62
N SER A 4 27.83 9.46 -23.45
CA SER A 4 28.46 10.75 -23.73
C SER A 4 29.62 10.97 -22.74
N PRO A 5 30.74 11.59 -23.16
CA PRO A 5 31.85 11.89 -22.25
C PRO A 5 31.44 12.74 -21.03
N ASN A 6 30.32 13.47 -21.13
CA ASN A 6 29.79 14.31 -20.04
C ASN A 6 29.11 13.51 -18.91
N ALA A 7 28.66 12.28 -19.14
CA ALA A 7 28.00 11.47 -18.11
C ALA A 7 28.93 11.14 -16.92
N MET A 8 30.25 11.06 -17.15
CA MET A 8 31.25 10.82 -16.08
C MET A 8 31.44 12.00 -15.13
N ALA A 9 31.12 13.23 -15.54
CA ALA A 9 31.17 14.40 -14.66
C ALA A 9 29.93 14.48 -13.75
N VAL A 10 28.80 13.94 -14.23
CA VAL A 10 27.47 14.20 -13.66
C VAL A 10 27.00 13.09 -12.71
N PHE A 11 27.18 11.81 -13.06
CA PHE A 11 26.74 10.69 -12.23
C PHE A 11 27.89 10.04 -11.46
N PRO A 12 27.63 9.35 -10.32
CA PRO A 12 28.68 8.63 -9.57
C PRO A 12 29.36 7.51 -10.36
N ARG A 13 28.72 6.99 -11.41
CA ARG A 13 29.25 5.92 -12.28
C ARG A 13 28.52 5.88 -13.64
N PRO A 14 29.12 5.28 -14.69
CA PRO A 14 28.58 5.32 -16.06
C PRO A 14 27.34 4.44 -16.31
N THR A 15 27.07 3.48 -15.43
CA THR A 15 25.86 2.63 -15.45
C THR A 15 25.23 2.59 -14.06
N SER A 16 23.92 2.44 -13.94
CA SER A 16 23.36 1.87 -12.70
C SER A 16 23.87 0.42 -12.64
N GLY A 17 24.23 -0.19 -11.52
CA GLY A 17 24.69 -1.59 -11.55
C GLY A 17 23.54 -2.60 -11.59
N LEU A 18 22.32 -2.15 -11.90
CA LEU A 18 21.10 -2.96 -11.81
C LEU A 18 20.89 -3.77 -13.08
N VAL A 19 20.48 -5.03 -12.91
CA VAL A 19 20.29 -5.97 -14.02
C VAL A 19 18.79 -6.19 -14.21
N LYS A 20 18.35 -6.25 -15.48
CA LYS A 20 16.98 -6.60 -15.83
C LYS A 20 16.72 -8.09 -15.56
N GLU A 21 16.24 -8.41 -14.37
CA GLU A 21 15.99 -9.78 -13.94
C GLU A 21 14.50 -10.13 -13.80
N ILE A 22 13.65 -9.14 -13.52
CA ILE A 22 12.25 -9.32 -13.15
C ILE A 22 11.38 -9.50 -14.40
N SER A 23 10.69 -10.64 -14.50
CA SER A 23 9.72 -10.95 -15.56
C SER A 23 8.35 -10.28 -15.31
N ALA A 24 7.46 -10.34 -16.31
CA ALA A 24 6.07 -9.91 -16.15
C ALA A 24 5.35 -10.57 -14.96
N SER A 25 5.59 -11.87 -14.73
CA SER A 25 5.03 -12.60 -13.59
C SER A 25 5.58 -12.12 -12.24
N GLY A 26 6.87 -11.82 -12.16
CA GLY A 26 7.45 -11.20 -10.96
C GLY A 26 6.93 -9.79 -10.72
N ALA A 27 6.71 -9.03 -11.79
CA ALA A 27 6.20 -7.66 -11.73
C ALA A 27 4.75 -7.60 -11.24
N ILE A 28 3.83 -8.40 -11.80
CA ILE A 28 2.44 -8.41 -11.33
C ILE A 28 2.35 -8.87 -9.87
N MET A 29 3.13 -9.89 -9.50
CA MET A 29 3.24 -10.36 -8.12
C MET A 29 3.74 -9.26 -7.18
N TYR A 30 4.75 -8.48 -7.59
CA TYR A 30 5.24 -7.36 -6.79
C TYR A 30 4.15 -6.32 -6.48
N ASN A 31 3.32 -5.95 -7.46
CA ASN A 31 2.20 -5.03 -7.21
C ASN A 31 1.10 -5.67 -6.35
N MET A 32 0.75 -6.93 -6.58
CA MET A 32 -0.24 -7.65 -5.77
C MET A 32 0.21 -7.83 -4.33
N ALA A 33 1.51 -8.03 -4.10
CA ALA A 33 2.15 -8.08 -2.79
C ALA A 33 2.03 -6.75 -2.03
N ALA A 34 2.22 -5.62 -2.71
CA ALA A 34 2.05 -4.29 -2.12
C ALA A 34 0.62 -4.02 -1.64
N MET A 35 -0.37 -4.49 -2.41
CA MET A 35 -1.78 -4.22 -2.17
C MET A 35 -2.41 -5.14 -1.12
N GLY A 36 -1.97 -6.40 -1.02
CA GLY A 36 -2.42 -7.36 0.00
C GLY A 36 -3.94 -7.60 0.02
N LEU A 37 -4.43 -8.63 -0.67
CA LEU A 37 -5.87 -8.93 -0.74
C LEU A 37 -6.56 -9.04 0.64
N PRO A 38 -5.99 -9.69 1.68
CA PRO A 38 -6.64 -9.80 2.98
C PRO A 38 -6.86 -8.48 3.73
N PHE A 39 -6.16 -7.39 3.38
CA PHE A 39 -6.41 -6.08 4.00
C PHE A 39 -7.84 -5.59 3.78
N CYS A 40 -8.54 -6.14 2.79
CA CYS A 40 -9.96 -5.87 2.55
C CYS A 40 -10.82 -6.13 3.79
N PHE A 41 -10.45 -7.06 4.69
CA PHE A 41 -11.15 -7.28 5.97
C PHE A 41 -11.13 -6.04 6.86
N ILE A 42 -9.96 -5.42 6.98
CA ILE A 42 -9.77 -4.20 7.78
C ILE A 42 -10.54 -3.04 7.16
N TYR A 43 -10.42 -2.91 5.84
CA TYR A 43 -11.08 -1.85 5.09
C TYR A 43 -12.60 -1.99 5.05
N ILE A 44 -13.18 -3.21 5.13
CA ILE A 44 -14.63 -3.38 5.34
C ILE A 44 -15.03 -2.70 6.65
N THR A 45 -14.43 -3.11 7.77
CA THR A 45 -14.80 -2.60 9.09
C THR A 45 -14.62 -1.09 9.18
N TRP A 46 -13.47 -0.57 8.73
CA TRP A 46 -13.22 0.88 8.72
C TRP A 46 -14.20 1.63 7.84
N THR A 47 -14.49 1.12 6.64
CA THR A 47 -15.48 1.77 5.76
C THR A 47 -16.85 1.77 6.39
N MET A 48 -17.27 0.70 7.08
CA MET A 48 -18.60 0.66 7.70
C MET A 48 -18.73 1.62 8.88
N ILE A 49 -17.66 1.82 9.65
CA ILE A 49 -17.64 2.82 10.73
C ILE A 49 -17.72 4.23 10.14
N LEU A 50 -16.97 4.47 9.06
CA LEU A 50 -16.66 5.81 8.57
C LEU A 50 -17.58 6.31 7.47
N PHE A 51 -18.19 5.38 6.76
CA PHE A 51 -19.22 5.59 5.75
C PHE A 51 -20.43 4.72 6.09
N PRO A 52 -21.15 5.04 7.19
CA PRO A 52 -22.31 4.26 7.60
C PRO A 52 -23.32 4.13 6.46
N GLY A 53 -23.73 2.90 6.15
CA GLY A 53 -24.64 2.62 5.03
C GLY A 53 -23.96 2.51 3.66
N ALA A 54 -22.63 2.43 3.58
CA ALA A 54 -21.98 2.10 2.31
C ALA A 54 -22.21 0.64 1.90
N TYR A 55 -22.39 0.41 0.59
CA TYR A 55 -22.42 -0.93 0.02
C TYR A 55 -21.09 -1.24 -0.69
N LEU A 56 -20.13 -1.84 0.03
CA LEU A 56 -18.78 -2.03 -0.48
C LEU A 56 -18.65 -2.88 -1.75
N PRO A 57 -19.43 -3.95 -2.01
CA PRO A 57 -19.20 -4.82 -3.16
C PRO A 57 -19.09 -4.06 -4.50
N ILE A 58 -19.93 -3.05 -4.74
CA ILE A 58 -19.89 -2.29 -6.00
C ILE A 58 -18.62 -1.41 -6.13
N THR A 59 -18.03 -1.00 -5.00
CA THR A 59 -16.87 -0.08 -4.98
C THR A 59 -15.64 -0.69 -5.65
N ALA A 60 -15.52 -2.02 -5.68
CA ALA A 60 -14.47 -2.71 -6.43
C ALA A 60 -14.51 -2.35 -7.93
N PHE A 61 -15.68 -2.41 -8.57
CA PHE A 61 -15.79 -2.05 -9.99
C PHE A 61 -15.52 -0.56 -10.24
N TYR A 62 -15.98 0.30 -9.34
CA TYR A 62 -15.69 1.73 -9.42
C TYR A 62 -14.19 1.99 -9.26
N ALA A 63 -13.50 1.22 -8.42
CA ALA A 63 -12.07 1.34 -8.22
C ALA A 63 -11.27 0.98 -9.47
N VAL A 64 -11.71 -0.03 -10.24
CA VAL A 64 -11.14 -0.29 -11.57
C VAL A 64 -11.41 0.88 -12.52
N LEU A 65 -12.65 1.36 -12.60
CA LEU A 65 -13.03 2.44 -13.50
C LEU A 65 -12.21 3.71 -13.27
N LEU A 66 -12.02 4.09 -12.01
CA LEU A 66 -11.23 5.27 -11.65
C LEU A 66 -9.72 4.99 -11.67
N GLY A 67 -9.27 3.78 -11.33
CA GLY A 67 -7.85 3.44 -11.21
C GLY A 67 -7.17 3.12 -12.53
N ILE A 68 -7.93 2.69 -13.54
CA ILE A 68 -7.37 2.25 -14.82
C ILE A 68 -6.68 3.39 -15.57
N VAL A 69 -7.19 4.61 -15.49
CA VAL A 69 -6.59 5.77 -16.16
C VAL A 69 -5.25 6.16 -15.55
N PRO A 70 -5.11 6.36 -14.22
CA PRO A 70 -3.82 6.48 -13.56
C PRO A 70 -2.88 5.29 -13.84
N ALA A 71 -3.39 4.06 -13.88
CA ALA A 71 -2.60 2.88 -14.23
C ALA A 71 -1.99 2.99 -15.63
N PHE A 72 -2.74 3.47 -16.62
CA PHE A 72 -2.19 3.71 -17.96
C PHE A 72 -1.20 4.89 -18.01
N VAL A 73 -1.39 5.93 -17.19
CA VAL A 73 -0.38 6.99 -17.03
C VAL A 73 0.94 6.39 -16.53
N TYR A 74 0.91 5.65 -15.43
CA TYR A 74 2.10 5.00 -14.86
C TYR A 74 2.73 3.99 -15.82
N TYR A 75 1.91 3.25 -16.58
CA TYR A 75 2.39 2.37 -17.63
C TYR A 75 3.19 3.13 -18.70
N LEU A 76 2.61 4.18 -19.30
CA LEU A 76 3.26 4.94 -20.37
C LEU A 76 4.53 5.66 -19.87
N MET A 77 4.50 6.19 -18.64
CA MET A 77 5.67 6.81 -18.00
C MET A 77 6.77 5.79 -17.68
N SER A 78 6.41 4.57 -17.26
CA SER A 78 7.38 3.49 -17.03
C SER A 78 8.01 3.01 -18.33
N VAL A 79 7.28 3.03 -19.44
CA VAL A 79 7.81 2.68 -20.77
C VAL A 79 8.73 3.77 -21.32
N SER A 80 8.42 5.04 -21.07
CA SER A 80 9.24 6.16 -21.55
C SER A 80 10.54 6.33 -20.76
N MET A 81 10.49 6.17 -19.44
CA MET A 81 11.66 6.31 -18.54
C MET A 81 11.78 5.11 -17.58
N PRO A 82 12.22 3.93 -18.06
CA PRO A 82 12.33 2.70 -17.26
C PRO A 82 13.54 2.76 -16.32
N ARG A 83 13.39 3.46 -15.21
CA ARG A 83 14.45 3.73 -14.21
C ARG A 83 13.96 3.45 -12.81
N SER A 84 14.91 3.15 -11.93
CA SER A 84 14.62 3.04 -10.50
C SER A 84 14.27 4.40 -9.91
N GLY A 85 13.27 4.43 -9.02
CA GLY A 85 12.78 5.66 -8.37
C GLY A 85 11.45 6.19 -8.90
N GLY A 86 10.89 5.62 -9.99
CA GLY A 86 9.52 5.88 -10.44
C GLY A 86 9.21 7.38 -10.57
N ASP A 87 8.24 7.86 -9.78
CA ASP A 87 7.76 9.25 -9.78
C ASP A 87 8.87 10.27 -9.55
N TYR A 88 9.89 9.93 -8.74
CA TYR A 88 11.06 10.78 -8.53
C TYR A 88 11.71 11.10 -9.87
N VAL A 89 11.96 10.11 -10.72
CA VAL A 89 12.63 10.29 -12.01
C VAL A 89 11.77 11.18 -12.91
N TRP A 90 10.49 10.87 -13.05
CA TRP A 90 9.63 11.61 -13.98
C TRP A 90 9.42 13.06 -13.57
N VAL A 91 9.02 13.28 -12.31
CA VAL A 91 8.69 14.62 -11.82
C VAL A 91 9.94 15.50 -11.72
N SER A 92 11.08 14.94 -11.31
CA SER A 92 12.33 15.71 -11.25
C SER A 92 12.86 16.13 -12.62
N ARG A 93 12.61 15.34 -13.69
CA ARG A 93 13.08 15.63 -15.06
C ARG A 93 12.11 16.48 -15.88
N ILE A 94 10.82 16.48 -15.53
CA ILE A 94 9.76 17.16 -16.30
C ILE A 94 9.27 18.44 -15.61
N ILE A 95 9.04 18.38 -14.30
CA ILE A 95 8.47 19.49 -13.53
C ILE A 95 9.60 20.30 -12.89
N HIS A 96 10.23 19.74 -11.86
CA HIS A 96 11.36 20.35 -11.16
C HIS A 96 12.02 19.33 -10.21
N PRO A 97 13.36 19.32 -10.09
CA PRO A 97 14.09 18.40 -9.20
C PRO A 97 13.63 18.41 -7.73
N SER A 98 13.41 19.60 -7.16
CA SER A 98 12.97 19.73 -5.76
C SER A 98 11.59 19.14 -5.53
N ILE A 99 10.67 19.28 -6.49
CA ILE A 99 9.31 18.72 -6.41
C ILE A 99 9.39 17.20 -6.51
N GLY A 100 10.19 16.68 -7.44
CA GLY A 100 10.41 15.24 -7.56
C GLY A 100 10.98 14.61 -6.29
N PHE A 101 11.98 15.24 -5.67
CA PHE A 101 12.53 14.78 -4.39
C PHE A 101 11.50 14.89 -3.26
N MET A 102 10.81 16.03 -3.15
CA MET A 102 9.80 16.29 -2.12
C MET A 102 8.71 15.21 -2.09
N ILE A 103 8.06 14.96 -3.23
CA ILE A 103 6.95 13.99 -3.28
C ILE A 103 7.45 12.57 -3.02
N ASN A 104 8.66 12.25 -3.48
CA ASN A 104 9.20 10.91 -3.34
C ASN A 104 9.67 10.63 -1.92
N LEU A 105 10.20 11.65 -1.23
CA LEU A 105 10.47 11.60 0.20
C LEU A 105 9.18 11.40 1.00
N ALA A 106 8.12 12.13 0.64
CA ALA A 106 6.80 11.98 1.27
C ALA A 106 6.27 10.54 1.13
N LEU A 107 6.35 9.94 -0.08
CA LEU A 107 6.02 8.53 -0.27
C LEU A 107 6.91 7.61 0.58
N THR A 108 8.22 7.80 0.55
CA THR A 108 9.17 6.99 1.31
C THR A 108 8.87 7.04 2.80
N PHE A 109 8.55 8.21 3.33
CA PHE A 109 8.16 8.38 4.73
C PHE A 109 6.87 7.62 5.05
N SER A 110 5.82 7.79 4.23
CA SER A 110 4.58 7.02 4.37
C SER A 110 4.81 5.50 4.38
N LEU A 111 5.67 5.02 3.49
CA LEU A 111 6.03 3.60 3.44
C LEU A 111 6.87 3.15 4.63
N LEU A 112 7.73 4.01 5.19
CA LEU A 112 8.45 3.71 6.44
C LEU A 112 7.50 3.53 7.62
N VAL A 113 6.45 4.36 7.71
CA VAL A 113 5.39 4.18 8.73
C VAL A 113 4.69 2.84 8.52
N ALA A 114 4.28 2.54 7.28
CA ALA A 114 3.66 1.26 6.97
C ALA A 114 4.56 0.06 7.32
N ILE A 115 5.85 0.11 6.95
CA ILE A 115 6.84 -0.93 7.29
C ILE A 115 6.91 -1.18 8.80
N GLY A 116 6.88 -0.13 9.62
CA GLY A 116 6.90 -0.25 11.08
C GLY A 116 5.64 -0.90 11.67
N VAL A 117 4.50 -0.73 10.98
CA VAL A 117 3.19 -1.26 11.36
C VAL A 117 3.05 -2.76 11.06
N GLU A 118 3.62 -3.25 9.95
CA GLU A 118 3.32 -4.60 9.44
C GLU A 118 3.50 -5.74 10.46
N PRO A 119 4.58 -5.79 11.28
CA PRO A 119 4.70 -6.83 12.31
C PRO A 119 3.55 -6.79 13.33
N SER A 120 3.05 -5.60 13.64
CA SER A 120 1.91 -5.42 14.55
C SER A 120 0.64 -5.98 13.92
N TRP A 121 0.36 -5.67 12.66
CA TRP A 121 -0.81 -6.22 11.96
C TRP A 121 -0.75 -7.73 11.80
N THR A 122 0.43 -8.29 11.52
CA THR A 122 0.65 -9.74 11.50
C THR A 122 0.25 -10.38 12.81
N MET A 123 0.70 -9.83 13.93
CA MET A 123 0.49 -10.45 15.24
C MET A 123 -0.89 -10.14 15.81
N GLN A 124 -1.28 -8.87 15.87
CA GLN A 124 -2.53 -8.43 16.49
C GLN A 124 -3.76 -8.83 15.68
N TRP A 125 -3.67 -8.76 14.34
CA TRP A 125 -4.82 -8.99 13.46
C TRP A 125 -4.71 -10.27 12.61
N GLY A 126 -3.61 -11.01 12.75
CA GLY A 126 -3.44 -12.30 12.10
C GLY A 126 -3.24 -13.44 13.10
N ILE A 127 -2.18 -13.41 13.89
CA ILE A 127 -1.80 -14.56 14.74
C ILE A 127 -2.60 -14.65 16.04
N ALA A 128 -2.69 -13.57 16.82
CA ALA A 128 -3.40 -13.55 18.10
C ALA A 128 -4.90 -13.93 17.99
N PRO A 129 -5.65 -13.50 16.96
CA PRO A 129 -7.04 -13.87 16.76
C PRO A 129 -7.29 -15.37 16.61
N ILE A 130 -6.28 -16.18 16.23
CA ILE A 130 -6.37 -17.64 16.22
C ILE A 130 -6.61 -18.15 17.64
N ALA A 131 -5.83 -17.67 18.61
CA ALA A 131 -5.99 -18.05 20.01
C ALA A 131 -7.32 -17.55 20.58
N SER A 132 -7.72 -16.30 20.30
CA SER A 132 -9.03 -15.76 20.71
C SER A 132 -10.21 -16.54 20.12
N SER A 133 -10.09 -17.02 18.87
CA SER A 133 -11.13 -17.83 18.22
C SER A 133 -11.28 -19.18 18.93
N PHE A 134 -10.18 -19.83 19.28
CA PHE A 134 -10.23 -21.09 20.04
C PHE A 134 -10.69 -20.88 21.48
N ALA A 135 -10.35 -19.76 22.12
CA ALA A 135 -10.87 -19.38 23.42
C ALA A 135 -12.40 -19.26 23.40
N LEU A 136 -12.94 -18.58 22.39
CA LEU A 136 -14.39 -18.42 22.19
C LEU A 136 -15.12 -19.76 22.04
N LEU A 137 -14.55 -20.69 21.27
CA LEU A 137 -15.17 -21.99 21.01
C LEU A 137 -15.04 -22.97 22.18
N SER A 138 -13.91 -22.95 22.88
CA SER A 138 -13.63 -23.89 23.98
C SER A 138 -14.10 -23.40 25.35
N GLY A 139 -14.27 -22.09 25.52
CA GLY A 139 -14.48 -21.46 26.83
C GLY A 139 -13.22 -21.37 27.70
N ASP A 140 -12.05 -21.74 27.18
CA ASP A 140 -10.79 -21.69 27.92
C ASP A 140 -10.21 -20.26 27.95
N SER A 141 -10.35 -19.61 29.11
CA SER A 141 -9.84 -18.26 29.33
C SER A 141 -8.31 -18.12 29.17
N SER A 142 -7.54 -19.20 29.31
CA SER A 142 -6.07 -19.16 29.15
C SER A 142 -5.66 -18.84 27.70
N LEU A 143 -6.51 -19.17 26.72
CA LEU A 143 -6.29 -18.85 25.32
C LEU A 143 -6.50 -17.37 25.01
N TYR A 144 -7.36 -16.66 25.76
CA TYR A 144 -7.43 -15.19 25.68
C TYR A 144 -6.15 -14.55 26.21
N SER A 145 -5.60 -15.05 27.32
CA SER A 145 -4.31 -14.58 27.84
C SER A 145 -3.16 -14.86 26.86
N LEU A 146 -3.21 -15.99 26.14
CA LEU A 146 -2.25 -16.26 25.06
C LEU A 146 -2.39 -15.25 23.92
N ALA A 147 -3.62 -14.93 23.50
CA ALA A 147 -3.87 -13.94 22.46
C ALA A 147 -3.32 -12.55 22.86
N GLU A 148 -3.58 -12.11 24.10
CA GLU A 148 -3.06 -10.86 24.65
C GLU A 148 -1.52 -10.85 24.68
N PHE A 149 -0.91 -11.95 25.13
CA PHE A 149 0.55 -12.10 25.12
C PHE A 149 1.13 -12.00 23.70
N LEU A 150 0.52 -12.68 22.73
CA LEU A 150 0.95 -12.63 21.32
C LEU A 150 0.80 -11.24 20.70
N ALA A 151 -0.22 -10.50 21.12
CA ALA A 151 -0.48 -9.12 20.70
C ALA A 151 0.32 -8.07 21.51
N SER A 152 1.09 -8.48 22.51
CA SER A 152 1.84 -7.56 23.37
C SER A 152 2.97 -6.84 22.59
N PRO A 153 3.27 -5.57 22.93
CA PRO A 153 4.34 -4.82 22.28
C PRO A 153 5.69 -5.53 22.27
N THR A 154 6.04 -6.24 23.35
CA THR A 154 7.29 -6.98 23.47
C THR A 154 7.38 -8.13 22.47
N VAL A 155 6.33 -8.96 22.36
CA VAL A 155 6.33 -10.09 21.41
C VAL A 155 6.37 -9.57 19.97
N ILE A 156 5.59 -8.53 19.66
CA ILE A 156 5.59 -7.90 18.33
C ILE A 156 6.97 -7.36 17.99
N GLN A 157 7.65 -6.69 18.93
CA GLN A 157 9.00 -6.16 18.71
C GLN A 157 10.00 -7.29 18.38
N ILE A 158 9.93 -8.42 19.08
CA ILE A 158 10.79 -9.59 18.81
C ILE A 158 10.50 -10.16 17.42
N VAL A 159 9.22 -10.34 17.07
CA VAL A 159 8.80 -10.86 15.75
C VAL A 159 9.27 -9.93 14.64
N GLY A 160 9.13 -8.61 14.81
CA GLY A 160 9.60 -7.64 13.82
C GLY A 160 11.12 -7.64 13.66
N VAL A 161 11.89 -7.77 14.76
CA VAL A 161 13.35 -7.93 14.67
C VAL A 161 13.72 -9.15 13.83
N ILE A 162 13.09 -10.30 14.10
CA ILE A 162 13.32 -11.53 13.33
C ILE A 162 12.95 -11.31 11.85
N TYR A 163 11.77 -10.74 11.59
CA TYR A 163 11.28 -10.46 10.24
C TYR A 163 12.24 -9.54 9.44
N PHE A 164 12.69 -8.44 10.02
CA PHE A 164 13.59 -7.51 9.34
C PHE A 164 14.98 -8.13 9.11
N ILE A 165 15.49 -8.94 10.03
CA ILE A 165 16.73 -9.71 9.82
C ILE A 165 16.55 -10.70 8.66
N LEU A 166 15.43 -11.42 8.60
CA LEU A 166 15.13 -12.35 7.49
C LEU A 166 15.07 -11.63 6.15
N ILE A 167 14.47 -10.44 6.08
CA ILE A 167 14.48 -9.62 4.86
C ILE A 167 15.88 -9.18 4.50
N ALA A 168 16.69 -8.74 5.47
CA ALA A 168 18.08 -8.37 5.24
C ALA A 168 18.86 -9.52 4.59
N ILE A 169 18.72 -10.74 5.12
CA ILE A 169 19.32 -11.96 4.55
C ILE A 169 18.77 -12.24 3.15
N LEU A 170 17.47 -12.09 2.94
CA LEU A 170 16.85 -12.37 1.64
C LEU A 170 17.34 -11.40 0.55
N ILE A 171 17.56 -10.13 0.89
CA ILE A 171 18.12 -9.12 -0.01
C ILE A 171 19.53 -9.50 -0.48
N THR A 172 20.32 -10.23 0.33
CA THR A 172 21.64 -10.73 -0.08
C THR A 172 21.59 -12.01 -0.93
N ARG A 173 20.41 -12.58 -1.21
CA ARG A 173 20.26 -13.80 -2.02
C ARG A 173 19.84 -13.53 -3.47
N GLY A 174 19.73 -12.25 -3.85
CA GLY A 174 19.42 -11.81 -5.22
C GLY A 174 17.95 -11.91 -5.60
N THR A 175 17.60 -11.27 -6.73
CA THR A 175 16.21 -11.02 -7.14
C THR A 175 15.40 -12.29 -7.40
N LYS A 176 16.03 -13.37 -7.91
CA LYS A 176 15.33 -14.65 -8.13
C LYS A 176 14.78 -15.24 -6.83
N THR A 177 15.57 -15.21 -5.76
CA THR A 177 15.17 -15.75 -4.45
C THR A 177 14.03 -14.92 -3.86
N ILE A 178 14.17 -13.59 -3.93
CA ILE A 178 13.13 -12.63 -3.53
C ILE A 178 11.79 -12.93 -4.23
N MET A 179 11.80 -13.11 -5.56
CA MET A 179 10.57 -13.39 -6.32
C MET A 179 9.95 -14.74 -5.97
N ARG A 180 10.75 -15.77 -5.69
CA ARG A 180 10.24 -17.06 -5.19
C ARG A 180 9.57 -16.92 -3.84
N THR A 181 10.19 -16.18 -2.92
CA THR A 181 9.60 -15.90 -1.60
C THR A 181 8.28 -15.15 -1.73
N TYR A 182 8.18 -14.15 -2.60
CA TYR A 182 6.91 -13.46 -2.88
C TYR A 182 5.81 -14.45 -3.27
N TRP A 183 6.07 -15.35 -4.22
CA TRP A 183 5.08 -16.33 -4.66
C TRP A 183 4.67 -17.33 -3.58
N ILE A 184 5.61 -17.79 -2.74
CA ILE A 184 5.30 -18.70 -1.64
C ILE A 184 4.39 -18.03 -0.62
N LEU A 185 4.77 -16.84 -0.15
CA LEU A 185 3.99 -16.09 0.83
C LEU A 185 2.62 -15.68 0.27
N PHE A 186 2.57 -15.28 -0.99
CA PHE A 186 1.31 -14.99 -1.68
C PHE A 186 0.41 -16.21 -1.76
N ALA A 187 0.95 -17.39 -2.08
CA ALA A 187 0.17 -18.62 -2.12
C ALA A 187 -0.43 -18.97 -0.76
N ILE A 188 0.32 -18.78 0.33
CA ILE A 188 -0.20 -18.97 1.71
C ILE A 188 -1.31 -17.96 2.01
N SER A 189 -1.11 -16.69 1.67
CA SER A 189 -2.11 -15.65 1.86
C SER A 189 -3.39 -15.92 1.05
N MET A 190 -3.26 -16.31 -0.22
CA MET A 190 -4.38 -16.65 -1.09
C MET A 190 -5.09 -17.93 -0.65
N LEU A 191 -4.37 -18.90 -0.07
CA LEU A 191 -4.99 -20.09 0.50
C LEU A 191 -5.94 -19.71 1.64
N GLY A 192 -5.51 -18.81 2.53
CA GLY A 192 -6.39 -18.28 3.59
C GLY A 192 -7.58 -17.51 3.05
N MET A 193 -7.40 -16.69 2.01
CA MET A 193 -8.51 -15.99 1.35
C MET A 193 -9.49 -16.95 0.67
N LEU A 194 -8.98 -17.99 0.00
CA LEU A 194 -9.81 -19.02 -0.59
C LEU A 194 -10.60 -19.76 0.48
N THR A 195 -9.95 -20.11 1.61
CA THR A 195 -10.62 -20.74 2.75
C THR A 195 -11.69 -19.84 3.36
N TYR A 196 -11.46 -18.52 3.45
CA TYR A 196 -12.46 -17.55 3.90
C TYR A 196 -13.69 -17.58 2.98
N VAL A 197 -13.46 -17.40 1.67
CA VAL A 197 -14.52 -17.36 0.67
C VAL A 197 -15.31 -18.67 0.65
N THR A 198 -14.65 -19.83 0.70
CA THR A 198 -15.35 -21.12 0.69
C THR A 198 -16.12 -21.37 1.98
N THR A 199 -15.59 -20.97 3.14
CA THR A 199 -16.29 -21.08 4.43
C THR A 199 -17.56 -20.25 4.42
N LEU A 200 -17.52 -19.01 3.93
CA LEU A 200 -18.71 -18.16 3.83
C LEU A 200 -19.67 -18.66 2.74
N ALA A 201 -19.20 -18.97 1.55
CA ALA A 201 -20.06 -19.38 0.43
C ALA A 201 -20.82 -20.70 0.68
N THR A 202 -20.33 -21.52 1.62
CA THR A 202 -20.99 -22.78 2.04
C THR A 202 -21.76 -22.63 3.36
N ALA A 203 -21.64 -21.49 4.03
CA ALA A 203 -22.37 -21.21 5.27
C ALA A 203 -23.84 -20.85 4.98
N ASN A 204 -24.69 -21.13 5.96
CA ASN A 204 -26.08 -20.68 5.97
C ASN A 204 -26.19 -19.44 6.88
N HIS A 205 -26.77 -18.35 6.36
CA HIS A 205 -27.00 -17.12 7.13
C HIS A 205 -27.76 -17.38 8.43
N GLN A 206 -28.78 -18.23 8.42
CA GLN A 206 -29.53 -18.58 9.63
C GLN A 206 -28.64 -19.28 10.68
N ALA A 207 -27.76 -20.17 10.23
CA ALA A 207 -26.81 -20.84 11.12
C ALA A 207 -25.79 -19.86 11.71
N PHE A 208 -25.38 -18.84 10.95
CA PHE A 208 -24.57 -17.74 11.47
C PHE A 208 -25.30 -16.98 12.58
N LEU A 209 -26.56 -16.58 12.37
CA LEU A 209 -27.35 -15.84 13.36
C LEU A 209 -27.50 -16.63 14.67
N GLU A 210 -27.82 -17.91 14.58
CA GLU A 210 -27.97 -18.80 15.75
C GLU A 210 -26.66 -18.92 16.54
N ARG A 211 -25.54 -19.11 15.84
CA ARG A 211 -24.22 -19.21 16.47
C ARG A 211 -23.77 -17.86 17.04
N PHE A 212 -24.01 -16.76 16.33
CA PHE A 212 -23.74 -15.42 16.83
C PHE A 212 -24.47 -15.18 18.15
N ASN A 213 -25.80 -15.34 18.16
CA ASN A 213 -26.61 -15.15 19.37
C ASN A 213 -26.14 -16.03 20.55
N ARG A 214 -25.66 -17.24 20.26
CA ARG A 214 -25.13 -18.17 21.28
C ARG A 214 -23.81 -17.71 21.87
N PHE A 215 -22.87 -17.25 21.04
CA PHE A 215 -21.48 -17.02 21.46
C PHE A 215 -21.14 -15.55 21.75
N SER A 216 -21.90 -14.58 21.22
CA SER A 216 -21.58 -13.15 21.36
C SER A 216 -22.12 -12.51 22.64
N GLY A 217 -23.13 -13.13 23.28
CA GLY A 217 -23.81 -12.54 24.45
C GLY A 217 -24.74 -11.37 24.13
N ILE A 218 -25.04 -11.14 22.84
CA ILE A 218 -25.99 -10.16 22.32
C ILE A 218 -26.70 -10.72 21.08
N SER A 219 -28.00 -10.45 20.94
CA SER A 219 -28.71 -10.91 19.74
C SER A 219 -28.41 -10.05 18.51
N HIS A 220 -28.47 -10.65 17.32
CA HIS A 220 -28.35 -9.93 16.06
C HIS A 220 -29.34 -8.73 15.95
N GLU A 221 -30.60 -8.95 16.34
CA GLU A 221 -31.63 -7.91 16.30
C GLU A 221 -31.34 -6.76 17.27
N GLU A 222 -30.81 -7.08 18.45
CA GLU A 222 -30.43 -6.08 19.45
C GLU A 222 -29.26 -5.22 18.99
N VAL A 223 -28.26 -5.80 18.31
CA VAL A 223 -27.16 -5.04 17.67
C VAL A 223 -27.72 -4.01 16.69
N LEU A 224 -28.61 -4.45 15.78
CA LEU A 224 -29.22 -3.55 14.79
C LEU A 224 -30.04 -2.44 15.44
N LYS A 225 -30.86 -2.80 16.42
CA LYS A 225 -31.72 -1.84 17.13
C LYS A 225 -30.91 -0.78 17.87
N LEU A 226 -29.93 -1.20 18.67
CA LEU A 226 -29.09 -0.27 19.45
C LEU A 226 -28.27 0.65 18.55
N ALA A 227 -27.68 0.10 17.48
CA ALA A 227 -26.94 0.92 16.53
C ALA A 227 -27.84 1.97 15.86
N GLN A 228 -29.07 1.61 15.48
CA GLN A 228 -30.05 2.54 14.92
C GLN A 228 -30.48 3.62 15.92
N GLU A 229 -30.71 3.26 17.18
CA GLU A 229 -31.02 4.23 18.25
C GLU A 229 -29.88 5.24 18.46
N LEU A 230 -28.64 4.85 18.21
CA LEU A 230 -27.45 5.69 18.24
C LEU A 230 -27.17 6.43 16.92
N GLY A 231 -28.01 6.24 15.89
CA GLY A 231 -27.94 6.96 14.62
C GLY A 231 -27.23 6.23 13.46
N TYR A 232 -26.91 4.94 13.60
CA TYR A 232 -26.42 4.13 12.50
C TYR A 232 -27.56 3.81 11.50
N PRO A 233 -27.36 3.91 10.18
CA PRO A 233 -28.43 3.72 9.20
C PRO A 233 -28.87 2.27 9.08
N SER A 234 -30.16 2.08 8.80
CA SER A 234 -30.79 0.77 8.57
C SER A 234 -30.77 0.32 7.11
N SER A 235 -30.22 1.13 6.20
CA SER A 235 -30.22 0.87 4.76
C SER A 235 -28.96 1.43 4.10
N TYR A 236 -28.70 0.97 2.88
CA TYR A 236 -27.58 1.45 2.08
C TYR A 236 -27.89 2.80 1.41
N ASP A 237 -26.88 3.67 1.34
CA ASP A 237 -26.92 4.94 0.64
C ASP A 237 -25.89 4.97 -0.51
N TRP A 238 -26.37 5.25 -1.72
CA TRP A 238 -25.53 5.25 -2.93
C TRP A 238 -24.57 6.44 -3.03
N GLY A 239 -24.94 7.58 -2.45
CA GLY A 239 -24.06 8.74 -2.33
C GLY A 239 -22.89 8.43 -1.40
N ILE A 240 -23.18 7.90 -0.21
CA ILE A 240 -22.16 7.45 0.76
C ILE A 240 -21.28 6.36 0.14
N THR A 241 -21.88 5.39 -0.55
CA THR A 241 -21.15 4.31 -1.26
C THR A 241 -20.15 4.86 -2.27
N THR A 242 -20.47 5.97 -2.95
CA THR A 242 -19.56 6.61 -3.91
C THR A 242 -18.33 7.19 -3.21
N PHE A 243 -18.46 7.76 -2.02
CA PHE A 243 -17.32 8.28 -1.25
C PHE A 243 -16.56 7.17 -0.51
N ALA A 244 -17.23 6.10 -0.10
CA ALA A 244 -16.65 4.94 0.56
C ALA A 244 -15.57 4.22 -0.27
N ILE A 245 -15.54 4.46 -1.58
CA ILE A 245 -14.55 3.91 -2.52
C ILE A 245 -13.09 4.17 -2.11
N ILE A 246 -12.84 5.19 -1.29
CA ILE A 246 -11.49 5.58 -0.84
C ILE A 246 -10.77 4.39 -0.18
N TYR A 247 -11.46 3.61 0.65
CA TYR A 247 -10.86 2.48 1.35
C TYR A 247 -10.60 1.29 0.43
N THR A 248 -11.46 1.07 -0.56
CA THR A 248 -11.19 0.12 -1.65
C THR A 248 -9.98 0.56 -2.47
N PHE A 249 -9.83 1.86 -2.72
CA PHE A 249 -8.66 2.44 -3.37
C PHE A 249 -7.39 2.37 -2.54
N LEU A 250 -7.51 2.53 -1.22
CA LEU A 250 -6.42 2.37 -0.28
C LEU A 250 -5.92 0.92 -0.29
N ASN A 251 -6.82 -0.06 -0.38
CA ASN A 251 -6.42 -1.45 -0.55
C ASN A 251 -5.67 -1.67 -1.86
N LEU A 252 -6.06 -0.96 -2.91
CA LEU A 252 -5.42 -1.03 -4.23
C LEU A 252 -4.19 -0.10 -4.34
N ALA A 253 -3.81 0.61 -3.27
CA ALA A 253 -2.59 1.39 -3.24
C ALA A 253 -1.38 0.44 -3.35
N GLY A 254 -0.69 0.48 -4.48
CA GLY A 254 0.35 -0.50 -4.81
C GLY A 254 0.33 -0.97 -6.26
N PHE A 255 -0.78 -0.78 -6.99
CA PHE A 255 -0.88 -1.25 -8.38
C PHE A 255 0.21 -0.66 -9.31
N TRP A 256 0.85 0.44 -8.94
CA TRP A 256 1.90 1.10 -9.73
C TRP A 256 3.31 0.92 -9.18
N PHE A 257 3.51 0.16 -8.11
CA PHE A 257 4.80 0.10 -7.41
C PHE A 257 5.93 -0.47 -8.26
N THR A 258 5.63 -1.29 -9.28
CA THR A 258 6.60 -1.75 -10.27
C THR A 258 7.26 -0.62 -11.06
N ALA A 259 6.68 0.58 -11.10
CA ALA A 259 7.32 1.75 -11.69
C ALA A 259 8.64 2.12 -10.98
N TYR A 260 8.73 1.87 -9.67
CA TYR A 260 9.89 2.18 -8.84
C TYR A 260 11.08 1.26 -9.04
N ILE A 261 10.83 0.07 -9.61
CA ILE A 261 11.83 -0.93 -9.94
C ILE A 261 12.01 -1.06 -11.46
N GLY A 262 11.62 -0.05 -12.23
CA GLY A 262 11.65 -0.08 -13.71
C GLY A 262 13.01 -0.41 -14.34
N GLY A 263 14.12 -0.12 -13.64
CA GLY A 263 15.47 -0.50 -14.06
C GLY A 263 15.75 -2.00 -14.04
N GLU A 264 15.01 -2.77 -13.23
CA GLU A 264 15.18 -4.21 -13.03
C GLU A 264 14.18 -5.06 -13.84
N ILE A 265 13.28 -4.43 -14.60
CA ILE A 265 12.18 -5.08 -15.34
C ILE A 265 12.64 -5.50 -16.75
N LYS A 266 12.39 -6.75 -17.11
CA LYS A 266 12.53 -7.30 -18.48
C LYS A 266 11.34 -6.89 -19.34
N GLU A 267 11.57 -6.66 -20.63
CA GLU A 267 10.51 -6.36 -21.61
C GLU A 267 9.51 -5.30 -21.09
N VAL A 268 10.02 -4.14 -20.65
CA VAL A 268 9.28 -3.16 -19.83
C VAL A 268 7.86 -2.88 -20.36
N SER A 269 7.68 -2.69 -21.67
CA SER A 269 6.34 -2.45 -22.25
C SER A 269 5.36 -3.59 -21.99
N LYS A 270 5.77 -4.85 -22.14
CA LYS A 270 4.88 -5.99 -21.90
C LYS A 270 4.68 -6.21 -20.39
N SER A 271 5.78 -6.20 -19.63
CA SER A 271 5.76 -6.49 -18.20
C SER A 271 5.00 -5.44 -17.40
N GLN A 272 5.16 -4.16 -17.69
CA GLN A 272 4.42 -3.09 -16.97
C GLN A 272 2.94 -3.05 -17.38
N LEU A 273 2.59 -3.39 -18.63
CA LEU A 273 1.20 -3.52 -19.04
C LEU A 273 0.49 -4.66 -18.29
N ILE A 274 1.17 -5.78 -18.07
CA ILE A 274 0.62 -6.88 -17.27
C ILE A 274 0.60 -6.52 -15.79
N ALA A 275 1.67 -5.90 -15.29
CA ALA A 275 1.81 -5.65 -13.86
C ALA A 275 0.92 -4.53 -13.34
N ILE A 276 0.84 -3.39 -14.03
CA ILE A 276 0.19 -2.19 -13.48
C ILE A 276 -1.34 -2.33 -13.58
N PRO A 277 -1.97 -2.24 -14.76
CA PRO A 277 -3.42 -2.41 -14.85
C PRO A 277 -3.88 -3.85 -14.58
N GLY A 278 -3.06 -4.87 -14.87
CA GLY A 278 -3.44 -6.25 -14.61
C GLY A 278 -3.52 -6.59 -13.12
N SER A 279 -2.61 -6.07 -12.28
CA SER A 279 -2.73 -6.27 -10.82
C SER A 279 -3.93 -5.53 -10.24
N LEU A 280 -4.22 -4.30 -10.70
CA LEU A 280 -5.39 -3.52 -10.32
C LEU A 280 -6.68 -4.31 -10.58
N ILE A 281 -6.86 -4.81 -11.81
CA ILE A 281 -8.05 -5.57 -12.21
C ILE A 281 -8.13 -6.88 -11.41
N ALA A 282 -7.04 -7.65 -11.33
CA ALA A 282 -7.04 -8.95 -10.66
C ALA A 282 -7.38 -8.84 -9.17
N LEU A 283 -6.75 -7.91 -8.44
CA LEU A 283 -7.06 -7.71 -7.02
C LEU A 283 -8.43 -7.11 -6.82
N SER A 284 -8.86 -6.18 -7.65
CA SER A 284 -10.20 -5.63 -7.53
C SER A 284 -11.29 -6.69 -7.70
N LEU A 285 -11.11 -7.66 -8.61
CA LEU A 285 -12.05 -8.78 -8.73
C LEU A 285 -12.01 -9.69 -7.49
N GLY A 286 -10.83 -9.93 -6.92
CA GLY A 286 -10.70 -10.64 -5.64
C GLY A 286 -11.42 -9.93 -4.50
N ILE A 287 -11.24 -8.60 -4.39
CA ILE A 287 -11.92 -7.76 -3.39
C ILE A 287 -13.44 -7.85 -3.58
N PHE A 288 -13.94 -7.76 -4.82
CA PHE A 288 -15.38 -7.91 -5.10
C PHE A 288 -15.93 -9.22 -4.56
N VAL A 289 -15.27 -10.35 -4.83
CA VAL A 289 -15.71 -11.67 -4.35
C VAL A 289 -15.77 -11.68 -2.83
N VAL A 290 -14.72 -11.19 -2.16
CA VAL A 290 -14.67 -11.17 -0.68
C VAL A 290 -15.75 -10.27 -0.10
N TYR A 291 -15.93 -9.06 -0.65
CA TYR A 291 -16.97 -8.13 -0.21
C TYR A 291 -18.35 -8.73 -0.39
N TYR A 292 -18.63 -9.31 -1.56
CA TYR A 292 -19.92 -9.89 -1.86
C TYR A 292 -20.29 -11.04 -0.93
N VAL A 293 -19.41 -12.04 -0.75
CA VAL A 293 -19.71 -13.17 0.15
C VAL A 293 -19.82 -12.72 1.61
N THR A 294 -19.03 -11.74 2.03
CA THR A 294 -19.08 -11.18 3.38
C THR A 294 -20.43 -10.50 3.63
N PHE A 295 -20.86 -9.63 2.72
CA PHE A 295 -22.13 -8.91 2.85
C PHE A 295 -23.34 -9.84 2.75
N ALA A 296 -23.25 -10.89 1.92
CA ALA A 296 -24.33 -11.86 1.76
C ALA A 296 -24.53 -12.74 3.01
N ILE A 297 -23.46 -13.10 3.71
CA ILE A 297 -23.51 -14.03 4.85
C ILE A 297 -23.66 -13.31 6.19
N TYR A 298 -22.92 -12.22 6.41
CA TYR A 298 -22.97 -11.49 7.67
C TYR A 298 -24.02 -10.38 7.72
N ASP A 299 -24.60 -10.00 6.59
CA ASP A 299 -25.30 -8.72 6.40
C ASP A 299 -24.37 -7.51 6.65
N GLY A 300 -24.17 -6.69 5.60
CA GLY A 300 -23.32 -5.51 5.68
C GLY A 300 -23.82 -4.47 6.68
N ILE A 301 -25.13 -4.32 6.86
CA ILE A 301 -25.69 -3.37 7.83
C ILE A 301 -25.45 -3.88 9.25
N PHE A 302 -25.66 -5.16 9.51
CA PHE A 302 -25.32 -5.78 10.79
C PHE A 302 -23.83 -5.65 11.11
N LEU A 303 -22.94 -5.99 10.16
CA LEU A 303 -21.50 -5.90 10.36
C LEU A 303 -21.06 -4.48 10.71
N GLY A 304 -21.63 -3.49 10.02
CA GLY A 304 -21.38 -2.09 10.30
C GLY A 304 -21.96 -1.62 11.63
N SER A 305 -23.15 -2.08 11.99
CA SER A 305 -23.77 -1.81 13.30
C SER A 305 -22.91 -2.35 14.44
N LEU A 306 -22.40 -3.58 14.30
CA LEU A 306 -21.51 -4.21 15.27
C LEU A 306 -20.18 -3.45 15.41
N ALA A 307 -19.59 -3.02 14.29
CA ALA A 307 -18.37 -2.22 14.29
C ALA A 307 -18.58 -0.82 14.89
N TYR A 308 -19.75 -0.21 14.63
CA TYR A 308 -20.12 1.07 15.20
C TYR A 308 -20.25 1.01 16.73
N LEU A 309 -20.93 -0.01 17.26
CA LEU A 309 -21.05 -0.24 18.70
C LEU A 309 -19.68 -0.43 19.37
N ALA A 310 -18.74 -1.12 18.70
CA ALA A 310 -17.37 -1.28 19.18
C ALA A 310 -16.65 0.08 19.29
N VAL A 311 -16.71 0.91 18.25
CA VAL A 311 -16.01 2.21 18.20
C VAL A 311 -16.56 3.23 19.18
N VAL A 312 -17.87 3.29 19.38
CA VAL A 312 -18.47 4.20 20.36
C VAL A 312 -18.30 3.69 21.81
N GLY A 313 -17.73 2.49 22.00
CA GLY A 313 -17.51 1.89 23.31
C GLY A 313 -18.81 1.52 24.02
N HIS A 314 -19.84 1.13 23.28
CA HIS A 314 -21.13 0.77 23.87
C HIS A 314 -21.02 -0.52 24.67
N GLU A 315 -21.60 -0.56 25.88
CA GLU A 315 -21.54 -1.72 26.80
C GLU A 315 -22.12 -3.03 26.24
N ALA A 316 -22.98 -2.91 25.23
CA ALA A 316 -23.58 -4.04 24.54
C ALA A 316 -22.59 -4.79 23.64
N TYR A 317 -21.47 -4.17 23.25
CA TYR A 317 -20.39 -4.83 22.54
C TYR A 317 -19.57 -5.69 23.52
N LYS A 318 -19.88 -6.99 23.56
CA LYS A 318 -19.28 -7.96 24.51
C LYS A 318 -18.23 -8.88 23.88
N LEU A 319 -17.89 -8.65 22.61
CA LEU A 319 -16.94 -9.49 21.92
C LEU A 319 -15.53 -9.31 22.48
N PRO A 320 -14.71 -10.38 22.55
CA PRO A 320 -13.37 -10.34 23.14
C PRO A 320 -12.31 -9.69 22.23
N MET A 321 -12.69 -9.24 21.03
CA MET A 321 -11.85 -8.52 20.10
C MET A 321 -12.17 -7.03 20.16
N GLU A 322 -11.18 -6.15 20.01
CA GLU A 322 -11.43 -4.69 20.00
C GLU A 322 -12.30 -4.25 18.81
N MET A 323 -12.17 -4.94 17.68
CA MET A 323 -12.87 -4.64 16.44
C MET A 323 -13.39 -5.92 15.78
N PRO A 324 -14.62 -5.93 15.26
CA PRO A 324 -15.21 -7.10 14.60
C PRO A 324 -14.78 -7.19 13.14
N PHE A 325 -13.48 -7.42 12.89
CA PHE A 325 -13.03 -7.67 11.51
C PHE A 325 -13.68 -8.96 10.96
N PRO A 326 -14.09 -9.00 9.67
CA PRO A 326 -14.84 -10.13 9.13
C PRO A 326 -14.17 -11.48 9.33
N HIS A 327 -12.84 -11.57 9.20
CA HIS A 327 -12.11 -12.80 9.39
C HIS A 327 -12.05 -13.27 10.85
N PHE A 328 -12.28 -12.37 11.81
CA PHE A 328 -12.42 -12.76 13.21
C PHE A 328 -13.79 -13.35 13.53
N LEU A 329 -14.76 -13.22 12.62
CA LEU A 329 -16.11 -13.74 12.80
C LEU A 329 -16.28 -15.19 12.29
N ILE A 330 -15.21 -15.79 11.74
CA ILE A 330 -15.19 -17.20 11.31
C ILE A 330 -15.63 -18.21 12.39
N PRO A 331 -15.25 -18.12 13.69
CA PRO A 331 -15.75 -19.06 14.70
C PRO A 331 -17.27 -19.04 14.88
N PHE A 332 -17.94 -17.95 14.49
CA PHE A 332 -19.41 -17.88 14.46
C PHE A 332 -20.01 -18.59 13.24
N LEU A 333 -19.21 -19.02 12.27
CA LEU A 333 -19.63 -19.83 11.12
C LEU A 333 -19.26 -21.30 11.24
N THR A 334 -18.11 -21.61 11.83
CA THR A 334 -17.57 -22.98 11.83
C THR A 334 -16.72 -23.27 13.05
N ASP A 335 -16.74 -24.54 13.48
CA ASP A 335 -15.83 -25.09 14.49
C ASP A 335 -14.56 -25.69 13.88
N ASN A 336 -14.41 -25.64 12.54
CA ASN A 336 -13.28 -26.26 11.85
C ASN A 336 -11.96 -25.50 12.18
N PRO A 337 -11.02 -26.12 12.91
CA PRO A 337 -9.80 -25.45 13.33
C PRO A 337 -8.91 -25.07 12.14
N VAL A 338 -8.94 -25.87 11.07
CA VAL A 338 -8.15 -25.61 9.86
C VAL A 338 -8.65 -24.34 9.17
N ALA A 339 -9.97 -24.14 9.10
CA ALA A 339 -10.54 -22.93 8.50
C ALA A 339 -10.13 -21.69 9.29
N ILE A 340 -10.30 -21.73 10.62
CA ILE A 340 -9.93 -20.63 11.53
C ILE A 340 -8.45 -20.27 11.39
N VAL A 341 -7.55 -21.27 11.41
CA VAL A 341 -6.11 -21.06 11.29
C VAL A 341 -5.74 -20.52 9.92
N LEU A 342 -6.22 -21.13 8.83
CA LEU A 342 -5.82 -20.73 7.48
C LEU A 342 -6.28 -19.32 7.13
N VAL A 343 -7.50 -18.93 7.52
CA VAL A 343 -8.01 -17.58 7.26
C VAL A 343 -7.14 -16.52 7.97
N ASN A 344 -6.92 -16.70 9.27
CA ASN A 344 -6.15 -15.76 10.09
C ASN A 344 -4.66 -15.76 9.73
N LEU A 345 -4.07 -16.91 9.41
CA LEU A 345 -2.72 -17.02 8.87
C LEU A 345 -2.61 -16.34 7.50
N GLY A 346 -3.64 -16.47 6.66
CA GLY A 346 -3.71 -15.83 5.36
C GLY A 346 -3.66 -14.30 5.46
N PHE A 347 -4.36 -13.76 6.47
CA PHE A 347 -4.22 -12.36 6.85
C PHE A 347 -2.82 -12.06 7.39
N ALA A 348 -2.31 -12.83 8.36
CA ALA A 348 -1.02 -12.60 9.02
C ALA A 348 0.17 -12.47 8.04
N VAL A 349 0.14 -13.20 6.93
CA VAL A 349 1.18 -13.20 5.91
C VAL A 349 1.12 -11.98 4.98
N ALA A 350 -0.06 -11.37 4.78
CA ALA A 350 -0.20 -10.21 3.89
C ALA A 350 0.60 -8.97 4.34
N PRO A 351 0.56 -8.54 5.62
CA PRO A 351 1.44 -7.50 6.14
C PRO A 351 2.93 -7.75 5.86
N LEU A 352 3.40 -8.98 6.12
CA LEU A 352 4.80 -9.34 5.88
C LEU A 352 5.17 -9.28 4.40
N LEU A 353 4.22 -9.60 3.53
CA LEU A 353 4.40 -9.51 2.07
C LEU A 353 4.46 -8.05 1.60
N ALA A 354 3.55 -7.22 2.11
CA ALA A 354 3.47 -5.79 1.82
C ALA A 354 4.71 -5.05 2.33
N GLY A 355 5.10 -5.25 3.59
CA GLY A 355 6.30 -4.66 4.19
C GLY A 355 7.59 -5.00 3.44
N MET A 356 7.71 -6.25 2.97
CA MET A 356 8.84 -6.66 2.14
C MET A 356 8.88 -5.89 0.82
N THR A 357 7.71 -5.64 0.22
CA THR A 357 7.56 -4.83 -1.00
C THR A 357 7.92 -3.38 -0.76
N TYR A 358 7.48 -2.81 0.36
CA TYR A 358 7.73 -1.43 0.73
C TYR A 358 9.22 -1.19 0.99
N ILE A 359 9.90 -2.10 1.70
CA ILE A 359 11.35 -2.06 1.90
C ILE A 359 12.07 -2.09 0.56
N PHE A 360 11.64 -2.98 -0.34
CA PHE A 360 12.25 -3.11 -1.66
C PHE A 360 12.12 -1.81 -2.46
N LEU A 361 10.97 -1.15 -2.41
CA LEU A 361 10.69 0.14 -3.05
C LEU A 361 11.53 1.26 -2.45
N VAL A 362 11.50 1.43 -1.12
CA VAL A 362 12.20 2.53 -0.42
C VAL A 362 13.70 2.47 -0.66
N VAL A 363 14.29 1.27 -0.72
CA VAL A 363 15.70 1.09 -1.10
C VAL A 363 16.01 1.70 -2.47
N ARG A 364 15.10 1.59 -3.46
CA ARG A 364 15.28 2.18 -4.80
C ARG A 364 15.12 3.69 -4.80
N ASN A 365 14.25 4.23 -3.95
CA ASN A 365 14.12 5.67 -3.77
C ASN A 365 15.42 6.27 -3.23
N ILE A 366 15.93 5.72 -2.12
CA ILE A 366 17.19 6.15 -1.51
C ILE A 366 18.35 6.02 -2.51
N PHE A 367 18.41 4.89 -3.22
CA PHE A 367 19.41 4.68 -4.27
C PHE A 367 19.35 5.75 -5.37
N ALA A 368 18.15 6.09 -5.86
CA ALA A 368 17.96 7.11 -6.90
C ALA A 368 18.40 8.50 -6.43
N TRP A 369 18.06 8.89 -5.19
CA TRP A 369 18.49 10.17 -4.61
C TRP A 369 20.02 10.25 -4.46
N ALA A 370 20.64 9.14 -4.05
CA ALA A 370 22.09 9.06 -3.90
C ALA A 370 22.80 9.10 -5.26
N PHE A 371 22.19 8.50 -6.28
CA PHE A 371 22.69 8.51 -7.64
C PHE A 371 22.67 9.93 -8.25
N ASP A 372 21.63 10.71 -7.96
CA ASP A 372 21.56 12.13 -8.32
C ASP A 372 22.33 13.04 -7.35
N ARG A 373 22.98 12.48 -6.33
CA ARG A 373 23.81 13.15 -5.30
C ARG A 373 23.06 14.12 -4.39
N VAL A 374 21.73 14.00 -4.29
CA VAL A 374 20.89 14.75 -3.33
C VAL A 374 21.24 14.34 -1.90
N ILE A 375 21.49 13.04 -1.68
CA ILE A 375 22.00 12.48 -0.43
C ILE A 375 23.42 11.92 -0.64
N PRO A 376 24.14 11.47 0.41
CA PRO A 376 25.49 10.94 0.27
C PRO A 376 25.59 9.80 -0.76
N SER A 377 26.60 9.85 -1.62
CA SER A 377 26.78 8.87 -2.71
C SER A 377 27.07 7.46 -2.21
N ALA A 378 27.45 7.28 -0.94
CA ALA A 378 27.63 5.98 -0.31
C ALA A 378 26.39 5.07 -0.41
N PHE A 379 25.19 5.65 -0.37
CA PHE A 379 23.92 4.91 -0.50
C PHE A 379 23.68 4.33 -1.91
N SER A 380 24.45 4.77 -2.92
CA SER A 380 24.42 4.22 -4.28
C SER A 380 25.35 3.00 -4.50
N LYS A 381 26.13 2.61 -3.49
CA LYS A 381 27.04 1.46 -3.59
C LYS A 381 26.25 0.17 -3.79
N ILE A 382 26.67 -0.62 -4.77
CA ILE A 382 26.04 -1.91 -5.12
C ILE A 382 26.99 -3.05 -4.76
N HIS A 383 26.43 -4.13 -4.22
CA HIS A 383 27.19 -5.34 -3.91
C HIS A 383 27.65 -6.06 -5.20
N PRO A 384 28.90 -6.54 -5.28
CA PRO A 384 29.44 -7.13 -6.51
C PRO A 384 28.70 -8.37 -7.01
N GLU A 385 28.20 -9.24 -6.12
CA GLU A 385 27.56 -10.51 -6.52
C GLU A 385 26.05 -10.37 -6.72
N THR A 386 25.34 -9.92 -5.69
CA THR A 386 23.88 -9.81 -5.64
C THR A 386 23.31 -8.63 -6.42
N ARG A 387 24.16 -7.68 -6.81
CA ARG A 387 23.79 -6.44 -7.51
C ARG A 387 22.76 -5.58 -6.76
N SER A 388 22.60 -5.79 -5.45
CA SER A 388 21.70 -5.00 -4.59
C SER A 388 22.41 -3.81 -3.94
N PRO A 389 21.72 -2.68 -3.71
CA PRO A 389 22.27 -1.49 -3.06
C PRO A 389 22.39 -1.67 -1.52
N TYR A 390 23.41 -2.43 -1.09
CA TYR A 390 23.52 -2.91 0.30
C TYR A 390 23.56 -1.82 1.37
N VAL A 391 24.15 -0.65 1.10
CA VAL A 391 24.20 0.45 2.10
C VAL A 391 22.79 1.01 2.35
N ALA A 392 22.01 1.21 1.29
CA ALA A 392 20.61 1.61 1.40
C ALA A 392 19.79 0.51 2.10
N SER A 393 20.08 -0.77 1.82
CA SER A 393 19.44 -1.91 2.47
C SER A 393 19.72 -1.99 3.98
N ILE A 394 20.94 -1.70 4.43
CA ILE A 394 21.26 -1.69 5.87
C ILE A 394 20.53 -0.53 6.56
N ALA A 395 20.56 0.66 5.95
CA ALA A 395 19.90 1.83 6.51
C ALA A 395 18.38 1.65 6.63
N ILE A 396 17.72 1.06 5.62
CA ILE A 396 16.27 0.83 5.69
C ILE A 396 15.89 -0.18 6.78
N ILE A 397 16.72 -1.20 7.04
CA ILE A 397 16.44 -2.17 8.12
C ILE A 397 16.57 -1.50 9.49
N ILE A 398 17.57 -0.65 9.68
CA ILE A 398 17.72 0.15 10.90
C ILE A 398 16.51 1.08 11.08
N LEU A 399 16.10 1.78 10.01
CA LEU A 399 14.92 2.64 10.05
C LEU A 399 13.64 1.86 10.31
N ALA A 400 13.46 0.68 9.71
CA ALA A 400 12.31 -0.18 9.94
C ALA A 400 12.18 -0.59 11.42
N LEU A 401 13.30 -0.95 12.06
CA LEU A 401 13.35 -1.23 13.50
C LEU A 401 12.97 -0.02 14.35
N ILE A 402 13.47 1.17 14.00
CA ILE A 402 13.13 2.41 14.71
C ILE A 402 11.63 2.73 14.54
N PHE A 403 11.10 2.66 13.32
CA PHE A 403 9.70 2.96 13.05
C PHE A 403 8.77 1.95 13.72
N GLN A 404 9.15 0.67 13.78
CA GLN A 404 8.42 -0.32 14.56
C GLN A 404 8.42 0.04 16.06
N ALA A 405 9.56 0.39 16.63
CA ALA A 405 9.63 0.79 18.03
C ALA A 405 8.81 2.06 18.31
N LEU A 406 8.85 3.04 17.40
CA LEU A 406 8.01 4.24 17.50
C LEU A 406 6.52 3.91 17.45
N TRP A 407 6.11 2.95 16.61
CA TRP A 407 4.72 2.49 16.55
C TRP A 407 4.27 1.82 17.85
N LEU A 408 5.12 0.97 18.44
CA LEU A 408 4.75 0.17 19.61
C LEU A 408 4.81 0.94 20.93
N TYR A 409 5.74 1.89 21.06
CA TYR A 409 6.05 2.52 22.34
C TYR A 409 5.75 4.02 22.38
N THR A 410 5.22 4.60 21.30
CA THR A 410 4.87 6.02 21.25
C THR A 410 3.56 6.25 20.49
N LYS A 411 3.03 7.48 20.60
CA LYS A 411 1.83 7.93 19.88
C LYS A 411 2.14 8.79 18.66
N VAL A 412 3.40 8.85 18.21
CA VAL A 412 3.83 9.82 17.18
C VAL A 412 3.07 9.66 15.85
N PHE A 413 2.71 8.44 15.49
CA PHE A 413 1.99 8.16 14.24
C PHE A 413 0.49 8.46 14.31
N GLU A 414 -0.08 8.70 15.50
CA GLU A 414 -1.45 9.24 15.64
C GLU A 414 -1.57 10.63 15.00
N TYR A 415 -0.48 11.39 14.87
CA TYR A 415 -0.47 12.69 14.19
C TYR A 415 -0.30 12.59 12.66
N ILE A 416 -0.13 11.38 12.12
CA ILE A 416 0.20 11.13 10.70
C ILE A 416 -0.84 10.18 10.10
N LEU A 417 -2.12 10.39 10.42
CA LEU A 417 -3.22 9.51 9.98
C LEU A 417 -3.60 9.71 8.50
N TYR A 418 -3.24 10.84 7.88
CA TYR A 418 -3.57 11.17 6.49
C TYR A 418 -2.56 10.61 5.46
N ILE A 419 -1.97 9.44 5.72
CA ILE A 419 -0.99 8.78 4.82
C ILE A 419 -1.57 8.54 3.42
N THR A 420 -2.85 8.18 3.32
CA THR A 420 -3.54 7.98 2.04
C THR A 420 -3.50 9.24 1.18
N THR A 421 -3.73 10.41 1.77
CA THR A 421 -3.64 11.70 1.07
C THR A 421 -2.25 11.92 0.49
N ILE A 422 -1.19 11.60 1.25
CA ILE A 422 0.20 11.68 0.76
C ILE A 422 0.41 10.78 -0.47
N ILE A 423 -0.03 9.52 -0.39
CA ILE A 423 0.14 8.54 -1.46
C ILE A 423 -0.54 9.02 -2.75
N PHE A 424 -1.77 9.54 -2.67
CA PHE A 424 -2.47 10.02 -3.85
C PHE A 424 -1.99 11.39 -4.35
N MET A 425 -1.41 12.23 -3.49
CA MET A 425 -0.70 13.43 -3.96
C MET A 425 0.51 13.07 -4.84
N VAL A 426 1.20 11.95 -4.60
CA VAL A 426 2.29 11.49 -5.46
C VAL A 426 1.75 11.17 -6.87
N VAL A 427 0.63 10.44 -6.96
CA VAL A 427 -0.05 10.12 -8.22
C VAL A 427 -0.56 11.40 -8.91
N TRP A 428 -1.00 12.40 -8.13
CA TRP A 428 -1.39 13.71 -8.65
C TRP A 428 -0.22 14.42 -9.35
N PHE A 429 0.96 14.48 -8.72
CA PHE A 429 2.15 15.07 -9.35
C PHE A 429 2.66 14.25 -10.54
N ALA A 430 2.56 12.92 -10.49
CA ALA A 430 2.88 12.05 -11.63
C ALA A 430 1.94 12.32 -12.81
N SER A 431 0.64 12.55 -12.55
CA SER A 431 -0.35 12.93 -13.54
C SER A 431 -0.02 14.29 -14.17
N LEU A 432 0.38 15.27 -13.36
CA LEU A 432 0.84 16.57 -13.85
C LEU A 432 2.11 16.44 -14.71
N ALA A 433 3.04 15.58 -14.33
CA ALA A 433 4.24 15.31 -15.12
C ALA A 433 3.88 14.67 -16.46
N ALA A 434 2.92 13.74 -16.49
CA ALA A 434 2.43 13.11 -17.72
C ALA A 434 1.78 14.12 -18.69
N ILE A 435 1.03 15.11 -18.17
CA ILE A 435 0.46 16.21 -18.98
C ILE A 435 1.57 17.00 -19.66
N LEU A 436 2.60 17.36 -18.90
CA LEU A 436 3.70 18.22 -19.35
C LEU A 436 4.77 17.47 -20.16
N PHE A 437 4.81 16.14 -20.07
CA PHE A 437 5.88 15.30 -20.61
C PHE A 437 6.16 15.54 -22.09
N PRO A 438 5.17 15.49 -23.01
CA PRO A 438 5.42 15.67 -24.43
C PRO A 438 5.87 17.07 -24.81
N TYR A 439 5.70 18.06 -23.93
CA TYR A 439 5.99 19.47 -24.23
C TYR A 439 7.31 19.92 -23.63
N ARG A 440 7.62 19.49 -22.41
CA ARG A 440 8.85 19.87 -21.68
C ARG A 440 10.03 18.95 -21.95
N ARG A 441 9.78 17.67 -22.26
CA ARG A 441 10.80 16.66 -22.58
C ARG A 441 10.53 16.01 -23.93
N LYS A 442 10.34 16.85 -24.96
CA LYS A 442 10.15 16.44 -26.37
C LYS A 442 11.25 15.49 -26.84
N ASP A 443 12.48 15.71 -26.38
CA ASP A 443 13.65 14.87 -26.65
C ASP A 443 13.42 13.41 -26.25
N ILE A 444 12.85 13.16 -25.07
CA ILE A 444 12.55 11.81 -24.58
C ILE A 444 11.27 11.29 -25.22
N PHE A 445 10.24 12.14 -25.34
CA PHE A 445 8.94 11.73 -25.87
C PHE A 445 9.05 11.22 -27.31
N GLU A 446 9.72 11.94 -28.21
CA GLU A 446 9.88 11.55 -29.61
C GLU A 446 10.82 10.34 -29.79
N ALA A 447 11.73 10.10 -28.84
CA ALA A 447 12.57 8.91 -28.78
C ALA A 447 11.88 7.69 -28.13
N SER A 448 10.69 7.87 -27.54
CA SER A 448 9.96 6.80 -26.85
C SER A 448 9.30 5.83 -27.84
N PRO A 449 8.94 4.61 -27.39
CA PRO A 449 8.20 3.65 -28.22
C PRO A 449 6.87 4.21 -28.75
N GLU A 450 6.39 3.65 -29.88
CA GLU A 450 5.17 4.13 -30.56
C GLU A 450 3.93 4.23 -29.66
N ILE A 451 3.78 3.30 -28.70
CA ILE A 451 2.66 3.33 -27.75
C ILE A 451 2.62 4.61 -26.91
N VAL A 452 3.79 5.20 -26.58
CA VAL A 452 3.91 6.45 -25.83
C VAL A 452 3.63 7.66 -26.73
N LYS A 453 4.07 7.58 -28.00
CA LYS A 453 3.92 8.66 -28.99
C LYS A 453 2.53 8.79 -29.58
N LYS A 454 1.64 7.84 -29.31
CA LYS A 454 0.26 7.82 -29.83
C LYS A 454 -0.45 9.15 -29.57
N ARG A 455 -1.16 9.66 -30.57
CA ARG A 455 -1.95 10.89 -30.53
C ARG A 455 -3.41 10.60 -30.86
N ILE A 456 -4.33 11.34 -30.24
CA ILE A 456 -5.76 11.34 -30.55
C ILE A 456 -6.15 12.79 -30.86
N GLY A 457 -6.65 13.04 -32.08
CA GLY A 457 -6.98 14.42 -32.51
C GLY A 457 -5.78 15.37 -32.47
N GLY A 458 -4.56 14.89 -32.72
CA GLY A 458 -3.31 15.68 -32.66
C GLY A 458 -2.71 15.84 -31.26
N ILE A 459 -3.46 15.58 -30.19
CA ILE A 459 -3.01 15.67 -28.80
C ILE A 459 -2.36 14.34 -28.38
N PRO A 460 -1.18 14.33 -27.74
CA PRO A 460 -0.59 13.12 -27.18
C PRO A 460 -1.53 12.39 -26.21
N LEU A 461 -1.67 11.08 -26.37
CA LEU A 461 -2.54 10.24 -25.53
C LEU A 461 -2.16 10.37 -24.06
N ILE A 462 -0.86 10.41 -23.74
CA ILE A 462 -0.38 10.55 -22.36
C ILE A 462 -0.82 11.86 -21.71
N THR A 463 -0.99 12.94 -22.49
CA THR A 463 -1.52 14.21 -21.99
C THR A 463 -3.00 14.10 -21.67
N ILE A 464 -3.80 13.47 -22.53
CA ILE A 464 -5.24 13.23 -22.30
C ILE A 464 -5.44 12.39 -21.04
N LEU A 465 -4.74 11.26 -20.95
CA LEU A 465 -4.79 10.38 -19.78
C LEU A 465 -4.28 11.09 -18.53
N GLY A 466 -3.24 11.92 -18.64
CA GLY A 466 -2.73 12.74 -17.56
C GLY A 466 -3.76 13.72 -17.01
N ILE A 467 -4.53 14.41 -17.87
CA ILE A 467 -5.61 15.33 -17.46
C ILE A 467 -6.71 14.56 -16.71
N ILE A 468 -7.18 13.44 -17.28
CA ILE A 468 -8.23 12.63 -16.65
C ILE A 468 -7.72 12.06 -15.31
N SER A 469 -6.49 11.55 -15.27
CA SER A 469 -5.85 11.05 -14.05
C SER A 469 -5.71 12.15 -12.99
N LEU A 470 -5.37 13.38 -13.38
CA LEU A 470 -5.30 14.52 -12.47
C LEU A 470 -6.67 14.84 -11.85
N ILE A 471 -7.75 14.78 -12.63
CA ILE A 471 -9.12 14.99 -12.14
C ILE A 471 -9.50 13.89 -11.14
N ILE A 472 -9.28 12.63 -11.50
CA ILE A 472 -9.59 11.48 -10.63
C ILE A 472 -8.79 11.54 -9.33
N THR A 473 -7.49 11.79 -9.41
CA THR A 473 -6.64 11.88 -8.21
C THR A 473 -6.96 13.11 -7.37
N SER A 474 -7.40 14.21 -7.97
CA SER A 474 -7.91 15.38 -7.22
C SER A 474 -9.18 15.04 -6.46
N PHE A 475 -10.09 14.27 -7.06
CA PHE A 475 -11.28 13.75 -6.36
C PHE A 475 -10.87 12.84 -5.19
N ILE A 476 -9.94 11.90 -5.38
CA ILE A 476 -9.49 11.01 -4.31
C ILE A 476 -8.81 11.80 -3.18
N VAL A 477 -7.92 12.73 -3.49
CA VAL A 477 -7.28 13.61 -2.50
C VAL A 477 -8.33 14.42 -1.73
N TYR A 478 -9.28 15.04 -2.44
CA TYR A 478 -10.40 15.73 -1.81
C TYR A 478 -11.20 14.80 -0.89
N ALA A 479 -11.56 13.62 -1.38
CA ALA A 479 -12.35 12.64 -0.64
C ALA A 479 -11.62 12.18 0.64
N THR A 480 -10.29 12.03 0.60
CA THR A 480 -9.48 11.69 1.80
C THR A 480 -9.36 12.82 2.81
N LEU A 481 -9.58 14.06 2.37
CA LEU A 481 -9.58 15.26 3.22
C LEU A 481 -10.99 15.61 3.72
N THR A 482 -12.03 15.20 3.01
CA THR A 482 -13.40 15.36 3.49
C THR A 482 -13.63 14.45 4.69
N PRO A 483 -14.15 14.98 5.81
CA PRO A 483 -14.25 14.25 7.06
C PRO A 483 -15.24 13.10 6.95
N THR A 484 -14.68 11.95 6.61
CA THR A 484 -15.23 10.62 6.92
C THR A 484 -14.22 9.90 7.82
N PHE A 485 -13.56 10.68 8.69
CA PHE A 485 -13.34 10.30 10.07
C PHE A 485 -14.28 11.15 10.91
N GLY A 486 -15.17 10.51 11.68
CA GLY A 486 -15.62 10.89 13.03
C GLY A 486 -15.73 12.34 13.48
N GLY A 487 -16.05 13.32 12.62
CA GLY A 487 -16.17 14.73 13.01
C GLY A 487 -15.16 15.65 12.32
N VAL A 488 -14.97 16.84 12.91
CA VAL A 488 -14.23 17.97 12.33
C VAL A 488 -12.81 17.55 11.92
N LEU A 489 -12.40 17.91 10.68
CA LEU A 489 -11.00 17.81 10.21
C LEU A 489 -10.07 18.33 11.30
N GLU A 490 -9.20 17.48 11.84
CA GLU A 490 -8.30 17.88 12.92
C GLU A 490 -7.11 18.64 12.32
N PRO A 491 -7.04 19.98 12.45
CA PRO A 491 -6.05 20.78 11.72
C PRO A 491 -4.62 20.43 12.13
N THR A 492 -4.44 19.98 13.37
CA THR A 492 -3.17 19.54 13.94
C THR A 492 -2.61 18.33 13.21
N ASN A 493 -3.41 17.28 13.04
CA ASN A 493 -2.98 16.06 12.34
C ASN A 493 -2.71 16.34 10.86
N LEU A 494 -3.54 17.18 10.23
CA LEU A 494 -3.29 17.60 8.86
C LEU A 494 -1.97 18.38 8.75
N PHE A 495 -1.71 19.32 9.65
CA PHE A 495 -0.48 20.10 9.67
C PHE A 495 0.76 19.21 9.78
N TYR A 496 0.80 18.29 10.76
CA TYR A 496 1.92 17.39 10.95
C TYR A 496 2.10 16.42 9.77
N ASN A 497 1.00 15.91 9.21
CA ASN A 497 1.05 15.04 8.03
C ASN A 497 1.61 15.79 6.80
N MET A 498 1.24 17.06 6.60
CA MET A 498 1.73 17.87 5.48
C MET A 498 3.17 18.37 5.67
N LEU A 499 3.74 18.32 6.88
CA LEU A 499 5.08 18.82 7.19
C LEU A 499 6.20 18.09 6.40
N ILE A 500 5.94 16.87 5.93
CA ILE A 500 6.91 16.10 5.16
C ILE A 500 7.27 16.76 3.81
N PHE A 501 6.33 17.51 3.22
CA PHE A 501 6.54 18.21 1.96
C PHE A 501 7.56 19.37 2.10
N PRO A 502 7.39 20.35 3.00
CA PRO A 502 8.39 21.38 3.21
C PRO A 502 9.73 20.81 3.69
N ILE A 503 9.74 19.74 4.51
CA ILE A 503 10.99 19.05 4.90
C ILE A 503 11.74 18.55 3.66
N GLY A 504 11.06 17.92 2.71
CA GLY A 504 11.67 17.48 1.45
C GLY A 504 12.27 18.62 0.63
N LEU A 505 11.58 19.76 0.54
CA LEU A 505 12.12 20.95 -0.12
C LEU A 505 13.37 21.48 0.58
N VAL A 506 13.35 21.59 1.90
CA VAL A 506 14.50 22.07 2.69
C VAL A 506 15.72 21.18 2.46
N ILE A 507 15.56 19.85 2.55
CA ILE A 507 16.65 18.90 2.30
C ILE A 507 17.23 19.08 0.90
N TYR A 508 16.38 19.21 -0.13
CA TYR A 508 16.84 19.41 -1.50
C TYR A 508 17.64 20.71 -1.66
N PHE A 509 17.15 21.83 -1.12
CA PHE A 509 17.82 23.12 -1.26
C PHE A 509 19.13 23.18 -0.47
N VAL A 510 19.19 22.58 0.73
CA VAL A 510 20.45 22.43 1.48
C VAL A 510 21.46 21.63 0.66
N ALA A 511 21.05 20.51 0.05
CA ALA A 511 21.90 19.70 -0.81
C ALA A 511 22.37 20.48 -2.05
N SER A 512 21.47 21.23 -2.71
CA SER A 512 21.81 22.07 -3.87
C SER A 512 22.85 23.14 -3.53
N LEU A 513 22.66 23.85 -2.41
CA LEU A 513 23.59 24.87 -1.94
C LEU A 513 24.97 24.28 -1.60
N TYR A 514 25.01 23.15 -0.91
CA TYR A 514 26.25 22.45 -0.62
C TYR A 514 26.98 22.02 -1.90
N ARG A 515 26.26 21.44 -2.85
CA ARG A 515 26.82 20.89 -4.09
C ARG A 515 27.33 21.95 -5.06
N ARG A 516 26.65 23.10 -5.13
CA ARG A 516 27.14 24.29 -5.86
C ARG A 516 28.46 24.79 -5.29
N LYS A 517 28.64 24.80 -3.96
CA LYS A 517 29.91 25.15 -3.31
C LYS A 517 31.04 24.16 -3.61
N THR A 518 30.73 22.87 -3.77
CA THR A 518 31.71 21.83 -4.11
C THR A 518 31.98 21.68 -5.62
N GLY A 519 31.48 22.60 -6.46
CA GLY A 519 31.74 22.59 -7.91
C GLY A 519 30.94 21.56 -8.72
N LEU A 520 29.90 20.96 -8.16
CA LEU A 520 29.08 19.92 -8.81
C LEU A 520 27.58 20.23 -8.68
N PRO A 521 27.04 21.23 -9.40
CA PRO A 521 25.64 21.62 -9.28
C PRO A 521 24.68 20.45 -9.59
N LEU A 522 23.68 20.25 -8.73
CA LEU A 522 22.71 19.16 -8.87
C LEU A 522 21.91 19.25 -10.18
N GLU A 523 21.72 20.46 -10.71
CA GLU A 523 20.96 20.72 -11.93
C GLU A 523 21.52 19.97 -13.15
N LEU A 524 22.78 19.55 -13.11
CA LEU A 524 23.39 18.75 -14.16
C LEU A 524 22.82 17.31 -14.20
N SER A 525 22.63 16.65 -13.05
CA SER A 525 22.11 15.27 -13.00
C SER A 525 20.65 15.15 -13.38
N PHE A 526 19.88 16.22 -13.19
CA PHE A 526 18.46 16.26 -13.52
C PHE A 526 18.14 16.64 -14.97
N LYS A 527 19.11 17.14 -15.74
CA LYS A 527 18.94 17.34 -17.19
C LYS A 527 18.91 16.01 -17.95
N GLU A 528 19.66 15.03 -17.45
CA GLU A 528 19.74 13.70 -18.04
C GLU A 528 18.81 12.70 -17.33
N VAL A 529 18.40 11.67 -18.09
CA VAL A 529 17.81 10.47 -17.50
C VAL A 529 18.96 9.63 -16.96
N PRO A 530 18.89 9.09 -15.72
CA PRO A 530 19.97 8.28 -15.18
C PRO A 530 20.39 7.16 -16.16
N PRO A 531 21.69 6.87 -16.31
CA PRO A 531 22.16 5.76 -17.12
C PRO A 531 21.59 4.42 -16.64
N TYR A 532 21.48 3.48 -17.59
CA TYR A 532 21.05 2.10 -17.33
C TYR A 532 21.98 1.40 -16.37
#